data_AF-A0A7Y8Q242-F1
#
_entry.id   AF-A0A7Y8Q242-F1
#
_cell.length_a   1.000
_cell.length_b   1.000
_cell.length_c   1.000
_cell.angle_alpha   90.00
_cell.angle_beta   90.00
_cell.angle_gamma   90.00
#
_symmetry.space_group_name_H-M   'P 1'
#
loop_
_entity.id
_entity.type
_entity.pdbx_description
1 polymer ?
#
loop_
_entity_poly.entity_id
_entity_poly.type
_entity_poly.pdbx_seq_one_letter_code
_entity_poly.pdbx_strand_id
1 'polypeptide(L)'
;MPKVKFLKDLCSGRAGTVQSLQDYEANVLIKMGAAEIFDDSEQTEAARLAAEKEYEQIPPDALLNLNGRPVVDDFGDVAQQPEPLPETEKPAKKGSKASK
;
A
#
# COMPACT_ATOMS: atom_id res chain seq x y z
N MET A 1 -8.50 -20.24 -21.86
CA MET A 1 -8.22 -19.16 -22.83
C MET A 1 -7.17 -18.26 -22.19
N PRO A 2 -5.95 -18.22 -22.72
CA PRO A 2 -4.86 -17.42 -22.18
C PRO A 2 -5.18 -15.93 -22.31
N LYS A 3 -4.81 -15.17 -21.28
CA LYS A 3 -4.78 -13.72 -21.34
C LYS A 3 -3.40 -13.29 -21.80
N VAL A 4 -3.38 -12.36 -22.75
CA VAL A 4 -2.14 -11.76 -23.25
C VAL A 4 -2.25 -10.25 -23.22
N LYS A 5 -1.12 -9.59 -22.98
CA LYS A 5 -0.99 -8.13 -23.08
C LYS A 5 -0.34 -7.79 -24.40
N PHE A 6 -0.95 -6.89 -25.17
CA PHE A 6 -0.37 -6.44 -26.43
C PHE A 6 0.82 -5.51 -26.20
N LEU A 7 1.91 -5.77 -26.91
CA LEU A 7 3.12 -4.94 -26.88
C LEU A 7 3.11 -3.90 -28.01
N LYS A 8 2.33 -4.14 -29.06
CA LYS A 8 2.18 -3.28 -30.24
C LYS A 8 0.71 -3.02 -30.52
N ASP A 9 0.42 -1.97 -31.28
CA ASP A 9 -0.93 -1.74 -31.79
C ASP A 9 -1.26 -2.79 -32.85
N LEU A 10 -2.38 -3.49 -32.65
CA LEU A 10 -2.92 -4.52 -33.53
C LEU A 10 -4.35 -4.14 -33.94
N CYS A 11 -4.85 -4.74 -35.02
CA CYS A 11 -6.25 -4.57 -35.42
C CYS A 11 -7.23 -5.04 -34.34
N SER A 12 -6.80 -5.98 -33.50
CA SER A 12 -7.56 -6.50 -32.37
C SER A 12 -7.55 -5.57 -31.16
N GLY A 13 -6.59 -4.64 -31.03
CA GLY A 13 -6.48 -3.76 -29.86
C GLY A 13 -5.17 -2.96 -29.80
N ARG A 14 -5.12 -1.96 -28.94
CA ARG A 14 -3.93 -1.10 -28.75
C ARG A 14 -2.87 -1.75 -27.86
N ALA A 15 -1.63 -1.29 -27.98
CA ALA A 15 -0.54 -1.63 -27.08
C ALA A 15 -0.93 -1.33 -25.62
N GLY A 16 -0.56 -2.23 -24.72
CA GLY A 16 -0.89 -2.18 -23.29
C GLY A 16 -2.23 -2.79 -22.91
N THR A 17 -3.12 -3.08 -23.87
CA THR A 17 -4.41 -3.72 -23.58
C THR A 17 -4.24 -5.21 -23.31
N VAL A 18 -5.06 -5.75 -22.40
CA VAL A 18 -5.11 -7.17 -22.07
C VAL A 18 -6.32 -7.79 -22.74
N GLN A 19 -6.12 -8.86 -23.50
CA GLN A 19 -7.19 -9.62 -24.14
C GLN A 19 -7.07 -11.11 -23.85
N SER A 20 -8.23 -11.76 -23.76
CA SER A 20 -8.34 -13.22 -23.72
C SER A 20 -8.43 -13.74 -25.15
N LEU A 21 -7.45 -14.55 -25.57
CA LEU A 21 -7.39 -15.13 -26.91
C LEU A 21 -7.42 -16.65 -26.87
N GLN A 22 -7.54 -17.26 -28.05
CA GLN A 22 -7.37 -18.71 -28.20
C GLN A 22 -5.88 -19.07 -28.17
N ASP A 23 -5.56 -20.31 -27.79
CA ASP A 23 -4.17 -20.74 -27.56
C ASP A 23 -3.28 -20.59 -28.80
N TYR A 24 -3.83 -20.85 -29.99
CA TYR A 24 -3.06 -20.69 -31.23
C TYR A 24 -2.83 -19.22 -31.59
N GLU A 25 -3.80 -18.33 -31.35
CA GLU A 25 -3.66 -16.90 -31.61
C GLU A 25 -2.60 -16.31 -30.68
N ALA A 26 -2.70 -16.63 -29.38
CA ALA A 26 -1.72 -16.22 -28.38
C ALA A 26 -0.32 -16.70 -28.75
N ASN A 27 -0.15 -17.98 -29.11
CA ASN A 27 1.14 -18.52 -29.54
C ASN A 27 1.73 -17.80 -30.76
N VAL A 28 0.91 -17.44 -31.74
CA VAL A 28 1.36 -16.67 -32.90
C VAL A 28 1.83 -15.28 -32.47
N LEU A 29 1.04 -14.56 -31.67
CA LEU A 29 1.38 -13.20 -31.24
C LEU A 29 2.63 -13.16 -30.35
N ILE A 30 2.81 -14.15 -29.48
CA ILE A 30 3.99 -14.29 -28.63
C ILE A 30 5.23 -14.55 -29.48
N LYS A 31 5.18 -15.49 -30.43
CA LYS A 31 6.29 -15.78 -31.35
C LYS A 31 6.67 -14.59 -32.24
N MET A 32 5.68 -13.76 -32.59
CA MET A 32 5.89 -12.52 -33.36
C MET A 32 6.40 -11.36 -32.50
N GLY A 33 6.53 -11.54 -31.17
CA GLY A 33 6.91 -10.48 -30.24
C GLY A 33 5.91 -9.32 -30.24
N ALA A 34 4.63 -9.61 -30.47
CA ALA A 34 3.55 -8.64 -30.50
C ALA A 34 2.69 -8.68 -29.22
N ALA A 35 2.75 -9.77 -28.46
CA ALA A 35 2.05 -9.93 -27.19
C ALA A 35 2.88 -10.75 -26.20
N GLU A 36 2.57 -10.61 -24.92
CA GLU A 36 3.17 -11.36 -23.81
C GLU A 36 2.07 -12.00 -22.97
N ILE A 37 2.36 -13.13 -22.33
CA ILE A 37 1.42 -13.78 -21.41
C ILE A 37 1.16 -12.82 -20.25
N PHE A 38 -0.12 -12.67 -19.91
CA PHE A 38 -0.54 -11.80 -18.83
C PHE A 38 -1.09 -12.67 -17.69
N ASP A 39 -0.30 -12.77 -16.62
CA ASP A 39 -0.70 -13.46 -15.39
C ASP A 39 -1.27 -12.47 -14.38
N ASP A 40 -2.57 -12.63 -14.05
CA ASP A 40 -3.27 -11.74 -13.11
C ASP A 40 -2.60 -11.74 -11.71
N SER A 41 -1.90 -12.83 -11.35
CA SER A 41 -1.21 -12.96 -10.06
C SER A 41 -0.08 -11.95 -9.89
N GLU A 42 0.71 -11.70 -10.93
CA GLU A 42 1.83 -10.75 -10.86
C GLU A 42 1.33 -9.32 -10.60
N GLN A 43 0.17 -8.97 -11.15
CA GLN A 43 -0.44 -7.67 -10.91
C GLN A 43 -0.92 -7.50 -9.47
N THR A 44 -1.46 -8.55 -8.86
CA THR A 44 -1.88 -8.50 -7.45
C THR A 44 -0.69 -8.38 -6.51
N GLU A 45 0.44 -9.01 -6.81
CA GLU A 45 1.66 -8.83 -6.01
C GLU A 45 2.28 -7.46 -6.21
N ALA A 46 2.32 -6.94 -7.45
CA ALA A 46 2.79 -5.58 -7.72
C ALA A 46 1.91 -4.53 -7.01
N ALA A 47 0.59 -4.72 -6.97
CA ALA A 47 -0.33 -3.86 -6.23
C ALA A 47 -0.14 -3.97 -4.71
N ARG A 48 0.11 -5.18 -4.18
CA ARG A 48 0.43 -5.39 -2.76
C ARG A 48 1.77 -4.73 -2.38
N LEU A 49 2.81 -4.92 -3.18
CA LEU A 49 4.12 -4.26 -3.00
C LEU A 49 4.02 -2.74 -3.10
N ALA A 50 3.18 -2.22 -4.00
CA ALA A 50 2.94 -0.78 -4.10
C ALA A 50 2.23 -0.24 -2.84
N ALA A 51 1.24 -0.98 -2.31
CA ALA A 51 0.59 -0.63 -1.06
C ALA A 51 1.57 -0.74 0.14
N GLU A 52 2.41 -1.77 0.19
CA GLU A 52 3.41 -1.94 1.27
C GLU A 52 4.45 -0.81 1.29
N LYS A 53 4.91 -0.35 0.11
CA LYS A 53 5.77 0.84 -0.02
C LYS A 53 5.11 2.14 0.43
N GLU A 54 3.79 2.23 0.36
CA GLU A 54 3.04 3.39 0.88
C GLU A 54 3.11 3.43 2.41
N TYR A 55 3.04 2.26 3.07
CA TYR A 55 3.16 2.17 4.53
C TYR A 55 4.60 2.40 5.05
N GLU A 56 5.64 1.99 4.32
CA GLU A 56 7.04 2.25 4.71
C GLU A 56 7.41 3.74 4.71
N GLN A 57 6.69 4.57 3.93
CA GLN A 57 6.89 6.02 3.92
C GLN A 57 6.22 6.74 5.08
N ILE A 58 5.35 6.05 5.83
CA ILE A 58 4.68 6.65 6.98
C ILE A 58 5.67 6.66 8.15
N PRO A 59 5.93 7.83 8.76
CA PRO A 59 6.73 7.90 9.97
C PRO A 59 6.16 6.97 11.05
N PRO A 60 6.99 6.20 11.78
CA PRO A 60 6.51 5.21 12.76
C PRO A 60 5.75 5.83 13.94
N ASP A 61 5.92 7.14 14.14
CA ASP A 61 5.27 7.99 15.13
C ASP A 61 4.04 8.74 14.58
N ALA A 62 3.67 8.52 13.32
CA ALA A 62 2.51 9.15 12.73
C ALA A 62 1.19 8.63 13.34
N LEU A 63 0.30 9.56 13.66
CA LEU A 63 -1.06 9.23 14.07
C LEU A 63 -1.85 8.74 12.85
N LEU A 64 -2.51 7.58 12.99
CA LEU A 64 -3.35 6.99 11.94
C LEU A 64 -4.83 7.11 12.28
N ASN A 65 -5.68 7.36 11.28
CA ASN A 65 -7.14 7.29 11.44
C ASN A 65 -7.64 5.83 11.42
N LEU A 66 -8.95 5.63 11.66
CA LEU A 66 -9.58 4.28 11.66
C LEU A 66 -9.45 3.53 10.32
N ASN A 67 -9.16 4.25 9.23
CA ASN A 67 -8.94 3.68 7.90
C ASN A 67 -7.44 3.43 7.62
N GLY A 68 -6.56 3.62 8.62
CA GLY A 68 -5.11 3.41 8.51
C GLY A 68 -4.35 4.48 7.74
N ARG A 69 -4.95 5.65 7.46
CA ARG A 69 -4.29 6.77 6.78
C ARG A 69 -3.68 7.75 7.78
N PRO A 70 -2.51 8.35 7.48
CA PRO A 70 -1.91 9.35 8.35
C PRO A 70 -2.85 10.54 8.53
N VAL A 71 -3.00 10.95 9.78
CA VAL A 71 -3.68 12.19 10.15
C VAL A 71 -2.76 13.34 9.81
N VAL A 72 -3.32 14.39 9.22
CA VAL A 72 -2.60 15.57 8.77
C VAL A 72 -3.05 16.75 9.63
N ASP A 73 -2.11 17.64 9.98
CA ASP A 73 -2.41 18.87 10.72
C ASP A 73 -3.01 19.98 9.82
N ASP A 74 -3.31 21.14 10.41
CA ASP A 74 -3.90 22.28 9.70
C ASP A 74 -2.98 22.89 8.62
N PHE A 75 -1.71 22.51 8.58
CA PHE A 75 -0.70 23.00 7.64
C PHE A 75 -0.38 22.00 6.53
N GLY A 76 -0.92 20.77 6.60
CA GLY A 76 -0.68 19.74 5.60
C GLY A 76 0.44 18.76 5.97
N ASP A 77 1.02 18.86 7.17
CA ASP A 77 2.08 17.97 7.65
C ASP A 77 1.50 16.77 8.41
N VAL A 78 2.18 15.61 8.36
CA VAL A 78 1.74 14.39 9.06
C VAL A 78 1.85 14.60 10.57
N ALA A 79 0.74 14.45 11.28
CA ALA A 79 0.69 14.62 12.72
C ALA A 79 1.44 13.47 13.43
N GLN A 80 2.45 13.82 14.22
CA GLN A 80 3.21 12.89 15.04
C GLN A 80 2.60 12.74 16.44
N GLN A 81 2.86 11.62 17.10
CA GLN A 81 2.56 11.47 18.51
C GLN A 81 3.32 12.53 19.32
N PRO A 82 2.65 13.33 20.15
CA PRO A 82 3.35 14.24 21.04
C PRO A 82 4.21 13.44 22.01
N GLU A 83 5.46 13.87 22.22
CA GLU A 83 6.35 13.28 23.21
C GLU A 83 5.64 13.18 24.57
N PRO A 84 5.73 12.05 25.29
CA PRO A 84 5.13 11.94 26.60
C PRO A 84 5.75 13.00 27.51
N LEU A 85 4.90 13.90 28.01
CA LEU A 85 5.29 14.87 29.04
C LEU A 85 5.95 14.12 30.21
N PRO A 86 7.05 14.62 30.78
CA PRO A 86 7.67 13.98 31.94
C PRO A 86 6.61 13.84 33.03
N GLU A 87 6.39 12.60 33.48
CA GLU A 87 5.46 12.29 34.56
C GLU A 87 5.77 13.19 35.75
N THR A 88 4.91 14.18 36.00
CA THR A 88 5.01 14.98 37.22
C THR A 88 4.88 14.04 38.40
N GLU A 89 5.96 13.91 39.17
CA GLU A 89 6.06 13.06 40.35
C GLU A 89 4.79 13.19 41.20
N LYS A 90 4.09 12.07 41.41
CA LYS A 90 3.01 11.99 42.39
C LYS A 90 3.55 12.51 43.73
N PRO A 91 2.89 13.45 44.42
CA PRO A 91 3.40 13.92 45.70
C PRO A 91 3.31 12.78 46.72
N ALA A 92 4.47 12.20 47.03
CA ALA A 92 4.66 11.37 48.19
C ALA A 92 4.67 12.27 49.45
N LYS A 93 3.99 11.78 50.51
CA LYS A 93 4.05 12.13 51.96
C LYS A 93 2.73 12.69 52.49
N LYS A 94 2.25 12.34 53.70
CA LYS A 94 2.92 11.82 54.91
C LYS A 94 1.85 11.17 55.80
N GLY A 95 2.20 10.09 56.50
CA GLY A 95 1.34 9.53 57.54
C GLY A 95 1.09 10.51 58.70
N SER A 96 -0.07 10.37 59.35
CA SER A 96 -0.30 10.91 60.69
C SER A 96 -0.98 9.86 61.58
N LYS A 97 -0.44 9.78 62.80
CA LYS A 97 -0.68 8.82 63.89
C LYS A 97 -2.12 8.77 64.43
N ALA A 98 -2.50 7.55 64.82
CA ALA A 98 -3.22 7.04 66.01
C ALA A 98 -4.12 7.93 66.92
N SER A 99 -5.05 7.21 67.56
CA SER A 99 -5.87 7.47 68.78
C SER A 99 -7.17 8.26 68.55
N LYS A 100 -8.34 7.92 69.11
CA LYS A 100 -8.71 7.13 70.31
C LYS A 100 -10.12 6.56 70.12
#